data_AF-A0AAJ3N0X6-F1
#
_entry.id   AF-A0AAJ3N0X6-F1
#
_cell.length_a   1.000
_cell.length_b   1.000
_cell.length_c   1.000
_cell.angle_alpha   90.00
_cell.angle_beta   90.00
_cell.angle_gamma   90.00
#
_symmetry.space_group_name_H-M   'P 1'
#
loop_
_entity.id
_entity.type
_entity.pdbx_description
1 polymer ?
#
loop_
_entity_poly.entity_id
_entity_poly.type
_entity_poly.pdbx_seq_one_letter_code
_entity_poly.pdbx_strand_id
1 'polypeptide(L)' 'MPSKHIDENTWKKVQDETVKAVIATKTSLKDTEVLKILIKKGLEHINEQDYINFAQRK' A
#
# COMPACT_ATOMS: atom_id res chain seq x y z
N MET A 1 -0.13 10.34 12.03
CA MET A 1 0.49 9.26 11.23
C MET A 1 -0.57 8.69 10.30
N PRO A 2 -0.23 8.39 9.03
CA PRO A 2 -1.15 7.76 8.08
C PRO A 2 -1.76 6.45 8.61
N SER A 3 -1.06 5.79 9.54
CA SER A 3 -1.50 4.61 10.27
C SER A 3 -2.75 4.79 11.15
N LYS A 4 -3.24 6.02 11.39
CA LYS A 4 -4.51 6.22 12.12
C LYS A 4 -5.76 5.88 11.30
N HIS A 5 -5.61 5.81 9.97
CA HIS A 5 -6.73 5.58 9.05
C HIS A 5 -6.57 4.30 8.21
N ILE A 6 -5.50 3.54 8.45
CA ILE A 6 -5.18 2.27 7.78
C ILE A 6 -5.15 1.21 8.87
N ASP A 7 -5.83 0.09 8.65
CA ASP A 7 -5.82 -1.02 9.60
C ASP A 7 -4.41 -1.62 9.74
N GLU A 8 -4.11 -2.23 10.89
CA GLU A 8 -2.78 -2.77 11.19
C GLU A 8 -2.30 -3.81 10.16
N ASN A 9 -3.21 -4.62 9.62
CA ASN A 9 -2.86 -5.65 8.64
C ASN A 9 -2.41 -5.02 7.32
N THR A 10 -3.14 -4.02 6.84
CA THR A 10 -2.76 -3.26 5.64
C THR A 10 -1.49 -2.45 5.88
N TRP A 11 -1.32 -1.84 7.05
CA TRP A 11 -0.11 -1.10 7.39
C TRP A 11 1.12 -2.00 7.40
N LYS A 12 1.03 -3.21 7.97
CA LYS A 12 2.11 -4.18 7.96
C LYS A 12 2.55 -4.56 6.54
N LYS A 13 1.60 -4.74 5.61
CA LYS A 13 1.93 -5.01 4.20
C LYS A 13 2.70 -3.87 3.55
N VAL A 14 2.36 -2.62 3.88
CA VAL A 14 3.10 -1.45 3.39
C VAL A 14 4.54 -1.47 3.91
N GLN A 15 4.74 -1.79 5.19
CA GLN A 15 6.08 -1.91 5.78
C GLN A 15 6.89 -3.05 5.13
N ASP A 16 6.28 -4.20 4.87
CA ASP A 16 6.92 -5.33 4.19
C ASP A 16 7.37 -4.92 2.77
N GLU A 17 6.53 -4.18 2.03
CA GLU A 17 6.91 -3.62 0.73
C GLU A 17 8.01 -2.57 0.84
N THR A 18 8.03 -1.76 1.91
CA THR A 18 9.14 -0.83 2.15
C THR A 18 10.46 -1.58 2.31
N VAL A 19 10.49 -2.65 3.11
CA VAL A 19 11.69 -3.46 3.29
C VAL A 19 12.17 -4.03 1.95
N LYS A 20 11.25 -4.57 1.14
CA LYS A 20 11.59 -5.06 -0.21
C LYS A 20 12.15 -3.95 -1.10
N ALA A 21 11.53 -2.77 -1.11
CA ALA A 21 11.97 -1.63 -1.90
C ALA A 21 13.36 -1.15 -1.49
N VAL A 22 13.66 -1.09 -0.18
CA VAL A 22 14.99 -0.78 0.34
C VAL A 22 16.02 -1.81 -0.10
N ILE A 23 15.70 -3.11 0.02
CA ILE A 23 16.60 -4.19 -0.40
C ILE A 23 16.91 -4.13 -1.90
N ALA A 24 15.89 -3.85 -2.72
CA ALA A 24 15.99 -3.82 -4.18
C ALA A 24 16.74 -2.57 -4.69
N THR A 25 16.47 -1.40 -4.11
CA THR A 25 17.06 -0.13 -4.55
C THR A 25 18.37 0.21 -3.84
N LYS A 26 18.71 -0.53 -2.77
CA LYS A 26 19.82 -0.22 -1.85
C LYS A 26 19.76 1.20 -1.27
N THR A 27 18.57 1.81 -1.30
CA THR A 27 18.32 3.19 -0.88
C THR A 27 17.37 3.16 0.30
N SER A 28 17.61 4.02 1.30
CA SER A 28 16.68 4.18 2.41
C SER A 28 15.42 4.89 1.92
N LEU A 29 14.30 4.17 1.92
CA LEU A 29 12.99 4.67 1.54
C LEU A 29 12.10 4.73 2.78
N LYS A 30 11.31 5.79 2.92
CA LYS A 30 10.35 5.95 4.01
C LYS A 30 9.07 5.20 3.69
N ASP A 31 8.41 4.67 4.72
CA ASP A 31 7.10 4.01 4.59
C ASP A 31 6.07 4.89 3.87
N THR A 32 6.09 6.21 4.10
CA THR A 32 5.19 7.16 3.44
C THR A 32 5.46 7.33 1.94
N GLU A 33 6.71 7.18 1.51
CA GLU A 33 7.08 7.26 0.09
C GLU A 33 6.62 6.00 -0.64
N VAL A 34 6.84 4.84 -0.03
CA VAL A 34 6.39 3.55 -0.55
C VAL A 34 4.87 3.48 -0.58
N LEU A 35 4.19 3.93 0.49
CA LEU A 35 2.74 4.07 0.52
C LEU A 35 2.22 4.93 -0.64
N LYS A 36 2.86 6.07 -0.92
CA LYS A 36 2.46 6.96 -2.02
C LYS A 36 2.55 6.27 -3.37
N ILE A 37 3.61 5.49 -3.60
CA ILE A 37 3.80 4.71 -4.83
C ILE A 37 2.74 3.61 -4.94
N LEU A 38 2.48 2.88 -3.85
CA LEU A 38 1.48 1.82 -3.80
C LEU A 38 0.07 2.36 -4.10
N ILE A 39 -0.31 3.50 -3.49
CA ILE A 39 -1.60 4.15 -3.75
C ILE A 39 -1.68 4.59 -5.21
N LYS A 40 -0.64 5.25 -5.74
CA LYS A 40 -0.64 5.70 -7.14
C LYS A 40 -0.81 4.52 -8.10
N LYS A 41 -0.04 3.45 -7.89
CA LYS A 41 -0.15 2.24 -8.71
C LYS A 41 -1.53 1.58 -8.58
N GLY A 42 -2.10 1.59 -7.37
CA GLY A 42 -3.47 1.13 -7.11
C GLY A 42 -4.49 1.95 -7.90
N LEU A 43 -4.42 3.28 -7.87
CA LEU A 43 -5.32 4.17 -8.62
C LEU A 43 -5.21 3.99 -10.15
N GLU A 44 -4.06 3.57 -10.67
CA GLU A 44 -3.87 3.27 -12.08
C GLU A 44 -4.46 1.92 -12.52
N HIS A 45 -4.60 0.95 -11.60
CA HIS A 45 -5.02 -0.42 -11.91
C HIS A 45 -6.40 -0.78 -11.36
N ILE A 46 -6.95 0.04 -10.46
CA ILE A 46 -8.24 -0.20 -9.84
C ILE A 46 -9.34 -0.14 -10.89
N ASN A 47 -10.26 -1.10 -10.83
CA ASN A 47 -11.41 -1.19 -11.72
C ASN A 47 -12.71 -1.33 -10.93
N GLU A 48 -13.84 -1.29 -11.63
CA GLU A 48 -15.16 -1.40 -11.02
C GLU A 48 -15.36 -2.71 -10.25
N GLN A 49 -14.79 -3.82 -10.74
CA GLN A 49 -14.90 -5.12 -10.10
C GLN A 49 -14.21 -5.14 -8.74
N ASP A 50 -13.11 -4.40 -8.57
CA ASP A 50 -12.43 -4.29 -7.28
C ASP A 50 -13.33 -3.65 -6.21
N TYR A 51 -14.10 -2.62 -6.58
CA TYR A 51 -15.07 -2.00 -5.68
C TYR A 51 -16.25 -2.93 -5.36
N ILE A 52 -16.77 -3.64 -6.37
CA ILE A 52 -17.85 -4.62 -6.18
C ILE A 52 -17.40 -5.72 -5.23
N ASN A 53 -16.21 -6.28 -5.45
CA ASN A 53 -15.62 -7.32 -4.60
C ASN A 53 -15.38 -6.81 -3.18
N PHE A 54 -14.93 -5.56 -3.02
CA PHE A 54 -14.73 -4.95 -1.71
C PHE A 54 -16.07 -4.78 -0.96
N ALA A 55 -17.10 -4.29 -1.65
CA ALA A 55 -18.44 -4.12 -1.07
C ALA A 55 -19.09 -5.46 -0.68
N GLN A 56 -18.87 -6.52 -1.45
CA GLN A 56 -19.39 -7.87 -1.17
C GLN A 56 -18.67 -8.59 -0.02
N ARG A 57 -17.41 -8.20 0.27
CA ARG A 57 -16.59 -8.80 1.34
C ARG A 57 -16.65 -8.03 2.66
N LYS A 58 -17.38 -6.92 2.70
CA LYS A 58 -17.67 -6.15 3.91
C LYS A 58 -18.73 -6.86 4.74
#